data_AF-A0A961NDV2-F1
#
_entry.id   AF-A0A961NDV2-F1
#
_cell.length_a   1.000
_cell.length_b   1.000
_cell.length_c   1.000
_cell.angle_alpha   90.00
_cell.angle_beta   90.00
_cell.angle_gamma   90.00
#
_symmetry.space_group_name_H-M   'P 1'
#
loop_
_entity.id
_entity.type
_entity.pdbx_description
1 polymer ?
#
loop_
_entity_poly.entity_id
_entity_poly.type
_entity_poly.pdbx_seq_one_letter_code
_entity_poly.pdbx_strand_id
1 'polypeptide(L)'
;FVMVFSPNTFAGAPHAHLATLTLEEGAEGASEDRAALDARDGAIVRAIAAEYPAVTTVRVREALDTVNRLIAQLATAIRAAASVALIASILVLGGALAAGNRARVHDAVVLKTLGATRWRLVRAFVYEYAILGLATAIFALAAGSLAAWFVVSQIMEFPYTFEVAVAGFTVLAALVMTVGFGLIGTWRILGQKAAPVLREL
;
A
#
# COMPACT_ATOMS: atom_id res chain seq x y z
N PHE A 1 -27.99 -2.77 -39.78
CA PHE A 1 -29.38 -2.33 -40.06
C PHE A 1 -29.55 -0.94 -39.47
N VAL A 2 -29.99 0.04 -40.25
CA VAL A 2 -30.31 1.41 -39.78
C VAL A 2 -31.81 1.59 -39.94
N MET A 3 -32.52 1.92 -38.85
CA MET A 3 -33.95 2.26 -38.89
C MET A 3 -34.09 3.78 -38.87
N VAL A 4 -34.81 4.34 -39.85
CA VAL A 4 -35.10 5.77 -39.96
C VAL A 4 -36.57 5.98 -39.62
N PHE A 5 -36.85 6.82 -38.62
CA PHE A 5 -38.20 7.14 -38.18
C PHE A 5 -38.57 8.59 -38.54
N SER A 6 -39.86 8.86 -38.71
CA SER A 6 -40.35 10.23 -38.88
C SER A 6 -40.25 11.00 -37.55
N PRO A 7 -40.07 12.33 -37.55
CA PRO A 7 -39.87 13.13 -36.32
C PRO A 7 -40.97 12.94 -35.26
N ASN A 8 -42.18 12.57 -35.68
CA ASN A 8 -43.34 12.42 -34.80
C ASN A 8 -43.58 10.98 -34.32
N THR A 9 -42.79 10.00 -34.76
CA THR A 9 -43.03 8.58 -34.43
C THR A 9 -42.97 8.28 -32.93
N PHE A 10 -42.28 9.11 -32.14
CA PHE A 10 -42.21 8.98 -30.68
C PHE A 10 -42.92 10.10 -29.91
N ALA A 11 -43.68 10.95 -30.60
CA ALA A 11 -44.46 12.00 -29.94
C ALA A 11 -45.54 11.36 -29.05
N GLY A 12 -45.33 11.36 -27.74
CA GLY A 12 -46.21 10.72 -26.76
C GLY A 12 -45.79 9.31 -26.33
N ALA A 13 -44.63 8.82 -26.75
CA ALA A 13 -44.09 7.58 -26.21
C ALA A 13 -43.85 7.71 -24.68
N PRO A 14 -44.16 6.67 -23.88
CA PRO A 14 -43.82 6.66 -22.46
C PRO A 14 -42.32 6.91 -22.30
N HIS A 15 -41.95 7.92 -21.53
CA HIS A 15 -40.56 8.25 -21.26
C HIS A 15 -40.34 8.23 -19.74
N ALA A 16 -39.24 7.61 -19.32
CA ALA A 16 -38.85 7.56 -17.92
C ALA A 16 -37.95 8.75 -17.60
N HIS A 17 -38.28 9.50 -16.55
CA HIS A 17 -37.40 10.51 -15.99
C HIS A 17 -36.62 9.90 -14.83
N LEU A 18 -35.31 10.05 -14.84
CA LEU A 18 -34.43 9.59 -13.76
C LEU A 18 -33.75 10.82 -13.15
N ALA A 19 -33.82 10.92 -11.83
CA ALA A 19 -33.15 11.96 -11.06
C ALA A 19 -32.32 11.29 -9.95
N THR A 20 -31.05 11.64 -9.86
CA THR A 20 -30.15 11.16 -8.80
C THR A 20 -30.02 12.27 -7.76
N LEU A 21 -30.28 11.93 -6.50
CA LEU A 21 -30.12 12.83 -5.37
C LEU A 21 -28.90 12.40 -4.57
N THR A 22 -27.87 13.25 -4.53
CA THR A 22 -26.71 13.09 -3.66
C THR A 22 -26.86 14.04 -2.49
N LEU A 23 -26.86 13.50 -1.28
CA LEU A 23 -26.81 14.32 -0.08
C LEU A 23 -25.34 14.64 0.19
N GLU A 24 -25.04 15.92 0.30
CA GLU A 24 -23.70 16.36 0.68
C GLU A 24 -23.38 15.81 2.07
N GLU A 25 -22.45 14.86 2.13
CA GLU A 25 -21.90 14.39 3.40
C GLU A 25 -21.15 15.58 4.01
N GLY A 26 -21.66 16.13 5.10
CA GLY A 26 -20.98 17.19 5.84
C GLY A 26 -19.53 16.78 6.10
N ALA A 27 -18.61 17.67 5.72
CA ALA A 27 -17.17 17.46 5.71
C ALA A 27 -16.63 16.77 6.97
N GLU A 28 -15.76 15.78 6.74
CA GLU A 28 -14.67 15.32 7.61
C GLU A 28 -15.00 15.22 9.12
N GLY A 29 -15.52 14.06 9.55
CA GLY A 29 -15.64 13.70 10.97
C GLY A 29 -16.72 12.67 11.32
N ALA A 30 -17.54 12.25 10.36
CA ALA A 30 -18.83 11.58 10.59
C ALA A 30 -18.77 10.05 10.86
N SER A 31 -17.91 9.57 11.76
CA SER A 31 -18.14 8.23 12.34
C SER A 31 -19.32 8.22 13.32
N GLU A 32 -19.72 9.38 13.86
CA GLU A 32 -20.79 9.49 14.87
C GLU A 32 -22.20 9.73 14.28
N ASP A 33 -22.35 10.15 13.02
CA ASP A 33 -23.65 10.55 12.44
C ASP A 33 -24.22 9.60 11.38
N ARG A 34 -23.71 8.36 11.27
CA ARG A 34 -24.21 7.37 10.28
C ARG A 34 -25.71 7.07 10.49
N ALA A 35 -26.12 6.87 11.74
CA ALA A 35 -27.52 6.63 12.08
C ALA A 35 -28.41 7.85 11.81
N ALA A 36 -27.89 9.07 11.99
CA ALA A 36 -28.60 10.31 11.69
C ALA A 36 -28.80 10.50 10.18
N LEU A 37 -27.79 10.15 9.38
CA LEU A 37 -27.86 10.15 7.92
C LEU A 37 -28.87 9.10 7.42
N ASP A 38 -28.84 7.87 7.94
CA ASP A 38 -29.81 6.83 7.56
C ASP A 38 -31.25 7.22 7.92
N ALA A 39 -31.45 7.87 9.07
CA ALA A 39 -32.74 8.40 9.47
C ALA A 39 -33.23 9.52 8.52
N ARG A 40 -32.32 10.41 8.09
CA ARG A 40 -32.60 11.47 7.09
C ARG A 40 -32.93 10.87 5.72
N ASP A 41 -32.14 9.92 5.23
CA ASP A 41 -32.37 9.22 3.95
C ASP A 41 -33.75 8.54 3.96
N GLY A 42 -34.06 7.83 5.05
CA GLY A 42 -35.36 7.19 5.23
C GLY A 42 -36.51 8.19 5.31
N ALA A 43 -36.32 9.35 5.95
CA ALA A 43 -37.33 10.40 6.01
C ALA A 43 -37.62 11.02 4.64
N ILE A 44 -36.58 11.28 3.83
CA ILE A 44 -36.70 11.80 2.47
C ILE A 44 -37.44 10.80 1.58
N VAL A 45 -37.06 9.53 1.62
CA VAL A 45 -37.74 8.47 0.85
C VAL A 45 -39.22 8.37 1.22
N ARG A 46 -39.54 8.42 2.52
CA ARG A 46 -40.94 8.42 2.98
C ARG A 46 -41.72 9.66 2.53
N ALA A 47 -41.10 10.84 2.58
CA ALA A 47 -41.72 12.08 2.12
C ALA A 47 -42.01 12.05 0.61
N ILE A 48 -41.07 11.57 -0.20
CA ILE A 48 -41.26 11.41 -1.66
C ILE A 48 -42.38 10.40 -1.95
N ALA A 49 -42.41 9.27 -1.26
CA ALA A 49 -43.45 8.25 -1.46
C ALA A 49 -44.86 8.77 -1.09
N ALA A 50 -44.96 9.68 -0.12
CA ALA A 50 -46.22 10.30 0.28
C ALA A 50 -46.72 11.35 -0.72
N GLU A 51 -45.82 12.23 -1.19
CA GLU A 51 -46.18 13.34 -2.10
C GLU A 51 -46.29 12.89 -3.56
N TYR A 52 -45.50 11.90 -3.98
CA TYR A 52 -45.42 11.42 -5.36
C TYR A 52 -45.53 9.88 -5.45
N PRO A 53 -46.73 9.29 -5.29
CA PRO A 53 -46.93 7.83 -5.29
C PRO A 53 -46.55 7.12 -6.61
N ALA A 54 -46.49 7.88 -7.71
CA ALA A 54 -46.09 7.39 -9.03
C ALA A 54 -44.56 7.30 -9.22
N VAL A 55 -43.76 7.77 -8.26
CA VAL A 55 -42.30 7.78 -8.32
C VAL A 55 -41.73 6.60 -7.51
N THR A 56 -40.95 5.74 -8.17
CA THR A 56 -40.21 4.66 -7.51
C THR A 56 -38.85 5.15 -7.06
N THR A 57 -38.61 5.19 -5.75
CA THR A 57 -37.30 5.54 -5.17
C THR A 57 -36.43 4.30 -4.97
N VAL A 58 -35.16 4.33 -5.41
CA VAL A 58 -34.19 3.25 -5.21
C VAL A 58 -33.01 3.76 -4.38
N ARG A 59 -32.74 3.10 -3.25
CA ARG A 59 -31.61 3.44 -2.37
C ARG A 59 -30.35 2.74 -2.87
N VAL A 60 -29.36 3.51 -3.32
CA VAL A 60 -28.08 3.00 -3.83
C VAL A 60 -27.02 2.85 -2.72
N ARG A 61 -27.20 3.52 -1.57
CA ARG A 61 -26.27 3.49 -0.42
C ARG A 61 -25.96 2.07 0.06
N GLU A 62 -26.98 1.21 0.24
CA GLU A 62 -26.79 -0.17 0.74
C GLU A 62 -25.95 -1.03 -0.21
N ALA A 63 -26.10 -0.82 -1.52
CA ALA A 63 -25.29 -1.49 -2.53
C ALA A 63 -23.83 -1.01 -2.44
N LEU A 64 -23.60 0.30 -2.35
CA LEU A 64 -22.26 0.88 -2.20
C LEU A 64 -21.58 0.43 -0.91
N ASP A 65 -22.30 0.37 0.22
CA ASP A 65 -21.76 -0.12 1.48
C ASP A 65 -21.37 -1.60 1.42
N THR A 66 -22.11 -2.38 0.65
CA THR A 66 -21.76 -3.78 0.40
C THR A 66 -20.50 -3.89 -0.45
N VAL A 67 -20.38 -3.10 -1.53
CA VAL A 67 -19.17 -3.03 -2.36
C VAL A 67 -17.96 -2.56 -1.54
N ASN A 68 -18.10 -1.50 -0.74
CA ASN A 68 -17.04 -1.00 0.14
C ASN A 68 -16.57 -2.06 1.15
N ARG A 69 -17.50 -2.84 1.72
CA ARG A 69 -17.15 -3.95 2.61
C ARG A 69 -16.36 -5.04 1.89
N LEU A 70 -16.75 -5.40 0.67
CA LEU A 70 -16.02 -6.38 -0.14
C LEU A 70 -14.61 -5.89 -0.49
N ILE A 71 -14.46 -4.63 -0.89
CA ILE A 71 -13.16 -4.02 -1.16
C ILE A 71 -12.29 -3.98 0.11
N ALA A 72 -12.86 -3.64 1.26
CA ALA A 72 -12.13 -3.64 2.54
C ALA A 72 -11.67 -5.04 2.95
N GLN A 73 -12.49 -6.07 2.75
CA GLN A 73 -12.12 -7.47 2.98
C GLN A 73 -11.00 -7.92 2.05
N LEU A 74 -11.10 -7.58 0.76
CA LEU A 74 -10.05 -7.87 -0.22
C LEU A 74 -8.72 -7.19 0.15
N ALA A 75 -8.76 -5.91 0.51
CA ALA A 75 -7.58 -5.18 0.97
C ALA A 75 -6.95 -5.83 2.22
N THR A 76 -7.79 -6.31 3.15
CA THR A 76 -7.33 -7.02 4.35
C THR A 76 -6.67 -8.35 3.99
N ALA A 77 -7.25 -9.12 3.07
CA ALA A 77 -6.69 -10.38 2.59
C ALA A 77 -5.33 -10.17 1.88
N ILE A 78 -5.23 -9.16 1.02
CA ILE A 78 -3.97 -8.80 0.34
C ILE A 78 -2.91 -8.39 1.37
N ARG A 79 -3.27 -7.57 2.37
CA ARG A 79 -2.36 -7.19 3.47
C ARG A 79 -1.89 -8.40 4.27
N ALA A 80 -2.78 -9.35 4.55
CA ALA A 80 -2.43 -10.59 5.23
C ALA A 80 -1.43 -11.42 4.41
N ALA A 81 -1.69 -11.62 3.11
CA ALA A 81 -0.79 -12.33 2.21
C ALA A 81 0.60 -11.64 2.12
N ALA A 82 0.61 -10.32 1.98
CA ALA A 82 1.84 -9.53 1.96
C ALA A 82 2.62 -9.68 3.29
N SER A 83 1.95 -9.70 4.44
CA SER A 83 2.60 -9.88 5.74
C SER A 83 3.31 -11.22 5.86
N VAL A 84 2.70 -12.31 5.36
CA VAL A 84 3.31 -13.64 5.33
C VAL A 84 4.55 -13.64 4.44
N ALA A 85 4.47 -13.04 3.26
CA ALA A 85 5.61 -12.91 2.36
C ALA A 85 6.76 -12.09 2.98
N LEU A 86 6.44 -11.03 3.72
CA LEU A 86 7.43 -10.22 4.45
C LEU A 86 8.09 -11.03 5.57
N ILE A 87 7.32 -11.78 6.37
CA ILE A 87 7.87 -12.67 7.41
C ILE A 87 8.83 -13.69 6.79
N ALA A 88 8.42 -14.35 5.71
CA ALA A 88 9.27 -15.30 4.98
C ALA A 88 10.56 -14.63 4.49
N SER A 89 10.46 -13.42 3.92
CA SER A 89 11.63 -12.66 3.44
C SER A 89 12.60 -12.31 4.57
N ILE A 90 12.09 -11.90 5.74
CA ILE A 90 12.90 -11.60 6.92
C ILE A 90 13.62 -12.87 7.42
N LEU A 91 12.92 -14.01 7.46
CA LEU A 91 13.51 -15.29 7.87
C LEU A 91 14.64 -15.71 6.92
N VAL A 92 14.42 -15.62 5.61
CA VAL A 92 15.45 -15.91 4.59
C VAL A 92 16.65 -14.97 4.74
N LEU A 93 16.42 -13.67 4.92
CA LEU A 93 17.48 -12.69 5.14
C LEU A 93 18.27 -12.99 6.41
N GLY A 94 17.59 -13.35 7.50
CA GLY A 94 18.21 -13.78 8.75
C GLY A 94 19.12 -15.00 8.55
N GLY A 95 18.66 -16.00 7.80
CA GLY A 95 19.47 -17.17 7.44
C GLY A 95 20.70 -16.82 6.60
N ALA A 96 20.55 -15.97 5.59
CA ALA A 96 21.66 -15.50 4.76
C ALA A 96 22.71 -14.71 5.58
N LEU A 97 22.26 -13.83 6.48
CA LEU A 97 23.13 -13.08 7.37
C LEU A 97 23.88 -13.99 8.36
N ALA A 98 23.20 -15.00 8.92
CA ALA A 98 23.82 -15.97 9.81
C ALA A 98 24.93 -16.76 9.11
N ALA A 99 24.72 -17.15 7.85
CA ALA A 99 25.74 -17.82 7.04
C ALA A 99 26.95 -16.91 6.73
N GLY A 100 26.72 -15.62 6.45
CA GLY A 100 27.75 -14.66 6.08
C GLY A 100 28.54 -14.02 7.23
N ASN A 101 28.20 -14.32 8.49
CA ASN A 101 28.74 -13.60 9.65
C ASN A 101 30.27 -13.78 9.82
N ARG A 102 30.82 -14.96 9.53
CA ARG A 102 32.27 -15.23 9.74
C ARG A 102 33.15 -14.38 8.82
N ALA A 103 32.77 -14.24 7.55
CA ALA A 103 33.49 -13.40 6.59
C ALA A 103 33.49 -11.92 7.02
N ARG A 104 32.33 -11.41 7.45
CA ARG A 104 32.20 -10.00 7.91
C ARG A 104 33.02 -9.71 9.18
N VAL A 105 33.13 -10.67 10.10
CA VAL A 105 33.99 -10.54 11.28
C VAL A 105 35.46 -10.44 10.87
N HIS A 106 35.91 -11.26 9.92
CA HIS A 106 37.28 -11.23 9.42
C HIS A 106 37.64 -9.86 8.81
N ASP A 107 36.81 -9.35 7.90
CA ASP A 107 37.02 -8.05 7.25
C ASP A 107 37.06 -6.90 8.28
N ALA A 108 36.18 -6.94 9.28
CA ALA A 108 36.14 -5.93 10.34
C ALA A 108 37.39 -5.96 11.22
N VAL A 109 37.95 -7.14 11.50
CA VAL A 109 39.20 -7.28 12.27
C VAL A 109 40.39 -6.76 11.46
N VAL A 110 40.48 -7.11 10.17
CA VAL A 110 41.54 -6.62 9.27
C VAL A 110 41.53 -5.09 9.14
N LEU A 111 40.36 -4.47 8.97
CA LEU A 111 40.25 -3.01 8.92
C LEU A 111 40.67 -2.34 10.23
N LYS A 112 40.43 -3.00 11.36
CA LYS A 112 40.82 -2.51 12.68
C LYS A 112 42.33 -2.64 12.93
N THR A 113 42.98 -3.68 12.42
CA THR A 113 44.45 -3.83 12.50
C THR A 113 45.17 -2.82 11.61
N LEU A 114 44.55 -2.37 10.52
CA LEU A 114 45.04 -1.28 9.66
C LEU A 114 44.81 0.13 10.25
N GLY A 115 44.29 0.25 11.48
CA GLY A 115 44.15 1.52 12.20
C GLY A 115 42.86 2.30 11.92
N ALA A 116 41.83 1.68 11.32
CA ALA A 116 40.55 2.35 11.13
C ALA A 116 39.86 2.67 12.47
N THR A 117 39.47 3.94 12.65
CA THR A 117 38.66 4.36 13.80
C THR A 117 37.22 3.88 13.66
N ARG A 118 36.54 3.57 14.78
CA ARG A 118 35.15 3.06 14.80
C ARG A 118 34.18 3.95 13.99
N TRP A 119 34.35 5.27 14.06
CA TRP A 119 33.52 6.24 13.33
C TRP A 119 33.74 6.23 11.81
N ARG A 120 34.98 6.02 11.37
CA ARG A 120 35.29 5.89 9.94
C ARG A 120 34.66 4.63 9.36
N LEU A 121 34.67 3.55 10.14
CA LEU A 121 34.08 2.27 9.76
C LEU A 121 32.55 2.33 9.69
N VAL A 122 31.89 2.93 10.69
CA VAL A 122 30.43 3.15 10.68
C VAL A 122 30.00 3.99 9.49
N ARG A 123 30.71 5.09 9.19
CA ARG A 123 30.39 5.93 8.01
C ARG A 123 30.50 5.17 6.70
N ALA A 124 31.54 4.35 6.53
CA ALA A 124 31.71 3.54 5.33
C ALA A 124 30.53 2.56 5.14
N PHE A 125 30.15 1.83 6.20
CA PHE A 125 29.02 0.90 6.15
C PHE A 125 27.67 1.59 5.95
N VAL A 126 27.48 2.80 6.49
CA VAL A 126 26.26 3.58 6.20
C VAL A 126 26.15 3.90 4.71
N TYR A 127 27.24 4.33 4.06
CA TYR A 127 27.20 4.59 2.61
C TYR A 127 26.95 3.33 1.80
N GLU A 128 27.59 2.22 2.15
CA GLU A 128 27.37 0.93 1.48
C GLU A 128 25.90 0.49 1.58
N TYR A 129 25.33 0.46 2.79
CA TYR A 129 23.95 0.07 2.99
C TYR A 129 22.95 1.08 2.40
N ALA A 130 23.28 2.37 2.38
CA ALA A 130 22.44 3.38 1.74
C ALA A 130 22.38 3.18 0.21
N ILE A 131 23.52 2.89 -0.44
CA ILE A 131 23.56 2.63 -1.89
C ILE A 131 22.81 1.34 -2.23
N LEU A 132 23.06 0.26 -1.49
CA LEU A 132 22.35 -1.01 -1.67
C LEU A 132 20.84 -0.85 -1.42
N GLY A 133 20.46 -0.15 -0.35
CA GLY A 133 19.08 0.12 0.00
C GLY A 133 18.36 0.95 -1.07
N LEU A 134 19.02 2.00 -1.59
CA LEU A 134 18.46 2.84 -2.63
C LEU A 134 18.25 2.07 -3.93
N ALA A 135 19.27 1.32 -4.37
CA ALA A 135 19.17 0.48 -5.57
C ALA A 135 18.02 -0.53 -5.47
N THR A 136 17.91 -1.20 -4.31
CA THR A 136 16.84 -2.17 -4.04
C THR A 136 15.47 -1.49 -4.00
N ALA A 137 15.36 -0.32 -3.38
CA ALA A 137 14.10 0.43 -3.28
C ALA A 137 13.62 0.92 -4.64
N ILE A 138 14.52 1.41 -5.51
CA ILE A 138 14.19 1.80 -6.88
C ILE A 138 13.68 0.59 -7.67
N PHE A 139 14.38 -0.55 -7.57
CA PHE A 139 13.95 -1.78 -8.23
C PHE A 139 12.57 -2.24 -7.74
N ALA A 140 12.37 -2.28 -6.42
CA ALA A 140 11.10 -2.66 -5.82
C ALA A 140 9.96 -1.71 -6.23
N LEU A 141 10.22 -0.40 -6.28
CA LEU A 141 9.25 0.59 -6.72
C LEU A 141 8.88 0.37 -8.20
N ALA A 142 9.87 0.15 -9.08
CA ALA A 142 9.61 -0.11 -10.50
C ALA A 142 8.82 -1.41 -10.71
N ALA A 143 9.27 -2.52 -10.11
CA ALA A 143 8.62 -3.82 -10.23
C ALA A 143 7.22 -3.81 -9.62
N GLY A 144 7.05 -3.22 -8.43
CA GLY A 144 5.78 -3.10 -7.74
C GLY A 144 4.79 -2.20 -8.49
N SER A 145 5.26 -1.07 -9.02
CA SER A 145 4.41 -0.16 -9.82
C SER A 145 3.99 -0.82 -11.14
N LEU A 146 4.89 -1.56 -11.80
CA LEU A 146 4.57 -2.29 -13.02
C LEU A 146 3.54 -3.40 -12.76
N ALA A 147 3.72 -4.17 -11.68
CA ALA A 147 2.78 -5.20 -11.28
C ALA A 147 1.41 -4.60 -10.91
N ALA A 148 1.39 -3.50 -10.15
CA ALA A 148 0.16 -2.79 -9.79
C ALA A 148 -0.54 -2.22 -11.03
N TRP A 149 0.19 -1.56 -11.92
CA TRP A 149 -0.35 -1.05 -13.18
C TRP A 149 -0.97 -2.17 -14.02
N PHE A 150 -0.28 -3.30 -14.17
CA PHE A 150 -0.78 -4.44 -14.93
C PHE A 150 -2.05 -5.02 -14.31
N VAL A 151 -2.06 -5.31 -13.00
CA VAL A 151 -3.23 -5.90 -12.34
C VAL A 151 -4.41 -4.92 -12.34
N VAL A 152 -4.19 -3.67 -11.95
CA VAL A 152 -5.28 -2.68 -11.83
C VAL A 152 -5.86 -2.32 -13.20
N SER A 153 -5.00 -2.09 -14.19
CA SER A 153 -5.47 -1.60 -15.51
C SER A 153 -5.91 -2.73 -16.45
N GLN A 154 -5.23 -3.89 -16.43
CA GLN A 154 -5.50 -4.98 -17.41
C GLN A 154 -6.40 -6.09 -16.85
N ILE A 155 -6.32 -6.39 -15.56
CA ILE A 155 -7.13 -7.47 -14.96
C ILE A 155 -8.41 -6.90 -14.34
N MET A 156 -8.30 -5.77 -13.63
CA MET A 156 -9.43 -5.19 -12.91
C MET A 156 -10.13 -4.06 -13.67
N GLU A 157 -9.59 -3.62 -14.81
CA GLU A 157 -10.14 -2.54 -15.66
C GLU A 157 -10.43 -1.22 -14.89
N PHE A 158 -9.65 -0.94 -13.84
CA PHE A 158 -9.76 0.28 -13.04
C PHE A 158 -8.71 1.32 -13.45
N PRO A 159 -9.00 2.62 -13.24
CA PRO A 159 -8.02 3.68 -13.47
C PRO A 159 -6.86 3.54 -12.47
N TYR A 160 -5.65 3.38 -12.99
CA TYR A 160 -4.44 3.37 -12.17
C TYR A 160 -3.95 4.80 -11.92
N THR A 161 -3.79 5.15 -10.63
CA THR A 161 -3.17 6.41 -10.20
C THR A 161 -1.87 6.13 -9.46
N PHE A 162 -0.81 6.85 -9.79
CA PHE A 162 0.48 6.73 -9.11
C PHE A 162 0.60 7.77 -8.00
N GLU A 163 0.54 7.31 -6.75
CA GLU A 163 0.64 8.16 -5.57
C GLU A 163 2.11 8.39 -5.17
N VAL A 164 2.68 9.50 -5.62
CA VAL A 164 4.10 9.86 -5.37
C VAL A 164 4.42 9.94 -3.88
N ALA A 165 3.47 10.40 -3.05
CA ALA A 165 3.66 10.48 -1.60
C ALA A 165 3.85 9.09 -0.98
N VAL A 166 3.02 8.12 -1.37
CA VAL A 166 3.10 6.74 -0.88
C VAL A 166 4.38 6.07 -1.40
N ALA A 167 4.71 6.25 -2.67
CA ALA A 167 5.96 5.77 -3.25
C ALA A 167 7.19 6.32 -2.49
N GLY A 168 7.23 7.63 -2.24
CA GLY A 168 8.31 8.29 -1.50
C GLY A 168 8.44 7.78 -0.07
N PHE A 169 7.33 7.62 0.65
CA PHE A 169 7.33 7.04 1.99
C PHE A 169 7.83 5.59 1.98
N THR A 170 7.45 4.80 0.99
CA THR A 170 7.86 3.39 0.87
C THR A 170 9.37 3.27 0.63
N VAL A 171 9.93 4.10 -0.25
CA VAL A 171 11.39 4.17 -0.49
C VAL A 171 12.14 4.62 0.76
N LEU A 172 11.65 5.67 1.44
CA LEU A 172 12.26 6.16 2.66
C LEU A 172 12.23 5.11 3.77
N ALA A 173 11.10 4.44 3.98
CA ALA A 173 10.95 3.37 4.96
C ALA A 173 11.89 2.19 4.66
N ALA A 174 11.99 1.78 3.38
CA ALA A 174 12.89 0.71 2.96
C ALA A 174 14.38 1.08 3.19
N LEU A 175 14.76 2.33 2.92
CA LEU A 175 16.10 2.84 3.19
C LEU A 175 16.43 2.84 4.68
N VAL A 176 15.54 3.40 5.51
CA VAL A 176 15.70 3.44 6.95
C VAL A 176 15.81 2.03 7.53
N MET A 177 14.97 1.10 7.08
CA MET A 177 15.05 -0.30 7.51
C MET A 177 16.34 -0.99 7.07
N THR A 178 16.75 -0.84 5.79
CA THR A 178 17.97 -1.47 5.27
C THR A 178 19.21 -0.97 6.01
N VAL A 179 19.36 0.35 6.15
CA VAL A 179 20.48 0.95 6.87
C VAL A 179 20.43 0.59 8.35
N GLY A 180 19.25 0.66 8.98
CA GLY A 180 19.05 0.32 10.39
C GLY A 180 19.44 -1.13 10.70
N PHE A 181 18.89 -2.10 9.95
CA PHE A 181 19.22 -3.52 10.14
C PHE A 181 20.68 -3.84 9.80
N GLY A 182 21.22 -3.24 8.73
CA GLY A 182 22.64 -3.36 8.39
C GLY A 182 23.53 -2.92 9.53
N LEU A 183 23.28 -1.72 10.09
CA LEU A 183 24.09 -1.16 11.17
C LEU A 183 23.95 -1.94 12.49
N ILE A 184 22.77 -2.44 12.82
CA ILE A 184 22.55 -3.33 13.98
C ILE A 184 23.42 -4.60 13.83
N GLY A 185 23.44 -5.20 12.64
CA GLY A 185 24.31 -6.34 12.34
C GLY A 185 25.79 -5.99 12.53
N THR A 186 26.23 -4.84 12.01
CA THR A 186 27.61 -4.35 12.12
C THR A 186 28.01 -4.05 13.58
N TRP A 187 27.15 -3.44 14.39
CA TRP A 187 27.44 -3.13 15.80
C TRP A 187 27.66 -4.39 16.64
N ARG A 188 26.87 -5.44 16.40
CA ARG A 188 27.05 -6.73 17.07
C ARG A 188 28.39 -7.38 16.74
N ILE A 189 28.88 -7.21 15.51
CA ILE A 189 30.17 -7.73 15.03
C ILE A 189 31.34 -6.91 15.62
N LEU A 190 31.28 -5.58 15.59
CA LEU A 190 32.33 -4.70 16.13
C LEU A 190 32.53 -4.83 17.66
N GLY A 191 31.50 -5.30 18.37
CA GLY A 191 31.53 -5.53 19.81
C GLY A 191 32.34 -6.75 20.24
N GLN A 192 32.68 -7.67 19.32
CA GLN A 192 33.49 -8.84 19.67
C GLN A 192 34.98 -8.49 19.77
N LYS A 193 35.64 -8.98 20.84
CA LYS A 193 37.09 -8.80 21.05
C LYS A 193 37.83 -9.59 19.96
N ALA A 194 38.84 -8.97 19.32
CA ALA A 194 39.60 -9.56 18.23
C ALA A 194 40.53 -10.73 18.65
N ALA A 195 40.81 -10.85 19.95
CA ALA A 195 41.78 -11.80 20.50
C ALA A 195 41.49 -13.31 20.30
N PRO A 196 40.22 -13.80 20.30
CA PRO A 196 39.94 -15.22 20.06
C PRO A 196 40.05 -15.63 18.59
N VAL A 197 39.74 -14.73 17.65
CA VAL A 197 39.69 -15.04 16.20
C VAL A 197 41.08 -15.22 15.60
N LEU A 198 42.11 -14.61 16.19
CA LEU A 198 43.51 -14.79 15.80
C LEU A 198 44.15 -16.08 16.35
N ARG A 199 43.45 -16.84 17.20
CA ARG A 199 43.95 -18.09 17.81
C ARG A 199 43.55 -19.36 17.05
N GLU A 200 42.67 -19.24 16.07
CA GLU A 200 42.22 -20.34 15.19
C GLU A 200 42.84 -20.25 13.78
N LEU A 201 43.81 -19.36 13.58
CA LEU A 201 44.74 -19.36 12.43
C LEU A 201 46.03 -20.07 12.83
#